data_AF-A0A7L9UNN2-F1
#
_entry.id   AF-A0A7L9UNN2-F1
#
_cell.length_a   1.000
_cell.length_b   1.000
_cell.length_c   1.000
_cell.angle_alpha   90.00
_cell.angle_beta   90.00
_cell.angle_gamma   90.00
#
_symmetry.space_group_name_H-M   'P 1'
#
loop_
_entity.id
_entity.type
_entity.pdbx_description
1 polymer ?
#
loop_
_entity_poly.entity_id
_entity_poly.type
_entity_poly.pdbx_seq_one_letter_code
_entity_poly.pdbx_strand_id
1 'polypeptide(L)'
;MTTVHFQIGRPSRDGPEPSRGELWLIPTRRIAVGKTVILPAPCVIPLDRGEATAQLTPTDPRWCWKIVEHTPGGGTRHVSVPDSDQLIEYADLDDIDPRTLKTKDYGEDSWQSWFDQHASQLKGPAGPKGDRGEKGEHGNRITIGTGAPGEPSADGIDGDVYIDAATGDLYQIKNQ
;
A
#
# COMPACT_ATOMS: atom_id res chain seq x y z
N MET A 1 -25.06 -2.17 27.61
CA MET A 1 -25.75 -2.75 26.43
C MET A 1 -25.58 -1.72 25.34
N THR A 2 -25.20 -2.18 24.15
CA THR A 2 -24.87 -1.30 23.03
C THR A 2 -25.99 -1.38 22.00
N THR A 3 -26.43 -0.22 21.52
CA THR A 3 -27.46 -0.15 20.48
C THR A 3 -26.79 -0.29 19.12
N VAL A 4 -27.12 -1.36 18.39
CA VAL A 4 -26.63 -1.58 17.02
C VAL A 4 -27.77 -1.40 16.03
N HIS A 5 -27.55 -0.51 15.07
CA HIS A 5 -28.45 -0.30 13.93
C HIS A 5 -27.95 -1.10 12.73
N PHE A 6 -28.88 -1.76 12.04
CA PHE A 6 -28.62 -2.59 10.88
C PHE A 6 -29.32 -1.99 9.68
N GLN A 7 -28.57 -1.64 8.65
CA GLN A 7 -29.09 -1.25 7.34
C GLN A 7 -28.58 -2.21 6.28
N ILE A 8 -29.45 -3.11 5.82
CA ILE A 8 -29.14 -4.16 4.85
C ILE A 8 -29.78 -3.81 3.51
N GLY A 9 -28.94 -3.53 2.53
CA GLY A 9 -29.34 -3.28 1.15
C GLY A 9 -28.99 -4.43 0.22
N ARG A 10 -29.55 -4.40 -0.98
CA ARG A 10 -29.18 -5.24 -2.13
C ARG A 10 -28.86 -4.35 -3.32
N PRO A 11 -27.97 -4.78 -4.23
CA PRO A 11 -27.66 -3.99 -5.41
C PRO A 11 -28.91 -3.77 -6.26
N SER A 12 -29.07 -2.54 -6.75
CA SER A 12 -30.04 -2.18 -7.79
C SER A 12 -29.41 -1.19 -8.76
N ARG A 13 -30.10 -0.90 -9.87
CA ARG A 13 -29.61 0.00 -10.92
C ARG A 13 -29.38 1.43 -10.44
N ASP A 14 -30.23 1.93 -9.54
CA ASP A 14 -30.32 3.35 -9.17
C ASP A 14 -29.86 3.61 -7.72
N GLY A 15 -29.19 2.64 -7.11
CA GLY A 15 -28.71 2.69 -5.72
C GLY A 15 -29.03 1.42 -4.93
N PRO A 16 -28.61 1.31 -3.67
CA PRO A 16 -28.98 0.16 -2.84
C PRO A 16 -30.50 0.17 -2.58
N GLU A 17 -31.17 -0.91 -2.96
CA GLU A 17 -32.56 -1.15 -2.57
C GLU A 17 -32.60 -1.86 -1.21
N PRO A 18 -33.60 -1.61 -0.35
CA PRO A 18 -33.69 -2.32 0.91
C PRO A 18 -33.86 -3.83 0.75
N SER A 19 -33.11 -4.60 1.53
CA SER A 19 -33.26 -6.05 1.59
C SER A 19 -34.49 -6.45 2.40
N ARG A 20 -35.04 -7.62 2.05
CA ARG A 20 -36.10 -8.29 2.82
C ARG A 20 -35.50 -9.48 3.55
N GLY A 21 -36.09 -9.84 4.69
CA GLY A 21 -35.69 -11.00 5.47
C GLY A 21 -35.53 -10.64 6.95
N GLU A 22 -34.61 -11.34 7.60
CA GLU A 22 -34.35 -11.22 9.02
C GLU A 22 -32.86 -11.42 9.32
N LEU A 23 -32.43 -10.99 10.50
CA LEU A 23 -31.08 -11.23 11.01
C LEU A 23 -31.15 -12.20 12.19
N TRP A 24 -30.21 -13.13 12.24
CA TRP A 24 -30.03 -14.01 13.40
C TRP A 24 -28.78 -13.57 14.16
N LEU A 25 -28.99 -13.10 15.38
CA LEU A 25 -27.95 -12.60 16.27
C LEU A 25 -27.65 -13.69 17.30
N ILE A 26 -26.46 -14.28 17.24
CA ILE A 26 -26.10 -15.46 18.03
C ILE A 26 -24.79 -15.17 18.77
N PRO A 27 -24.72 -15.22 20.11
CA PRO A 27 -23.43 -15.18 20.79
C PRO A 27 -22.70 -16.49 20.50
N THR A 28 -21.43 -16.42 20.09
CA THR A 28 -20.63 -17.61 19.76
C THR A 28 -20.39 -18.54 20.96
N ARG A 29 -20.62 -18.05 22.18
CA ARG A 29 -20.46 -18.80 23.43
C ARG A 29 -21.57 -18.47 24.41
N ARG A 30 -21.73 -19.33 25.43
CA ARG A 30 -22.54 -19.03 26.61
C ARG A 30 -21.90 -17.86 27.34
N ILE A 31 -22.68 -16.81 27.60
CA ILE A 31 -22.22 -15.61 28.31
C ILE A 31 -23.08 -15.34 29.54
N ALA A 32 -22.52 -14.59 30.49
CA ALA A 32 -23.24 -14.12 31.66
C ALA A 32 -23.37 -12.60 31.59
N VAL A 33 -24.59 -12.10 31.80
CA VAL A 33 -24.90 -10.67 31.86
C VAL A 33 -25.61 -10.41 33.19
N GLY A 34 -24.89 -9.81 34.13
CA GLY A 34 -25.33 -9.72 35.52
C GLY A 34 -25.59 -11.12 36.10
N LYS A 35 -26.84 -11.41 36.46
CA LYS A 35 -27.27 -12.74 36.96
C LYS A 35 -27.87 -13.64 35.88
N THR A 36 -28.01 -13.14 34.66
CA THR A 36 -28.65 -13.85 33.55
C THR A 36 -27.61 -14.56 32.70
N VAL A 37 -27.90 -15.79 32.31
CA VAL A 37 -27.08 -16.56 31.37
C VAL A 37 -27.74 -16.47 29.99
N ILE A 38 -26.99 -16.01 28.99
CA ILE A 38 -27.42 -16.00 27.60
C ILE A 38 -26.78 -17.20 26.89
N LEU A 39 -27.61 -18.01 26.25
CA LEU A 39 -27.17 -19.20 25.52
C LEU A 39 -26.79 -18.85 24.07
N PRO A 40 -25.96 -19.68 23.40
CA PRO A 40 -25.68 -19.62 21.96
C PRO A 40 -26.89 -19.94 21.06
N ALA A 41 -28.02 -19.28 21.29
CA ALA A 41 -29.25 -19.43 20.53
C ALA A 41 -29.51 -18.16 19.70
N PRO A 42 -30.13 -18.28 18.52
CA PRO A 42 -30.45 -17.12 17.70
C PRO A 42 -31.53 -16.27 18.37
N CYS A 43 -31.22 -14.98 18.53
CA CYS A 43 -32.23 -13.93 18.60
C CYS A 43 -32.53 -13.47 17.17
N VAL A 44 -33.76 -13.64 16.72
CA VAL A 44 -34.17 -13.32 15.34
C VAL A 44 -34.83 -11.95 15.33
N ILE A 45 -34.36 -11.06 14.45
CA ILE A 45 -34.96 -9.74 14.23
C ILE A 45 -35.38 -9.58 12.75
N PRO A 46 -36.66 -9.29 12.45
CA PRO A 46 -37.08 -9.02 11.09
C PRO A 46 -36.57 -7.66 10.63
N LEU A 47 -36.27 -7.54 9.33
CA LEU A 47 -35.96 -6.26 8.70
C LEU A 47 -37.27 -5.56 8.29
N ASP A 48 -37.42 -4.29 8.65
CA ASP A 48 -38.44 -3.40 8.10
C ASP A 48 -37.78 -2.46 7.09
N ARG A 49 -38.13 -2.61 5.81
CA ARG A 49 -37.50 -1.87 4.70
C ARG A 49 -35.96 -1.85 4.82
N GLY A 50 -35.36 -3.02 5.03
CA GLY A 50 -33.91 -3.19 5.13
C GLY A 50 -33.30 -2.71 6.45
N GLU A 51 -34.09 -2.18 7.38
CA GLU A 51 -33.61 -1.65 8.65
C GLU A 51 -34.03 -2.52 9.84
N ALA A 52 -33.19 -2.58 10.86
CA ALA A 52 -33.53 -3.10 12.18
C ALA A 52 -32.59 -2.53 13.26
N THR A 53 -33.02 -2.58 14.52
CA THR A 53 -32.19 -2.15 15.67
C THR A 53 -32.23 -3.21 16.75
N ALA A 54 -31.09 -3.50 17.37
CA ALA A 54 -31.01 -4.42 18.51
C ALA A 54 -30.10 -3.89 19.62
N GLN A 55 -30.43 -4.27 20.86
CA GLN A 55 -29.57 -4.08 22.02
C GLN A 55 -28.68 -5.31 22.17
N LEU A 56 -27.38 -5.14 21.94
CA LEU A 56 -26.40 -6.21 22.02
C LEU A 56 -25.55 -6.08 23.29
N THR A 57 -25.21 -7.22 23.87
CA THR A 57 -24.23 -7.26 24.96
C THR A 57 -22.84 -6.99 24.38
N PRO A 58 -22.06 -6.08 24.97
CA PRO A 58 -20.67 -5.84 24.55
C PRO A 58 -19.83 -7.11 24.63
N THR A 59 -18.96 -7.30 23.65
CA THR A 59 -18.07 -8.45 23.56
C THR A 59 -16.82 -8.26 24.41
N ASP A 60 -16.18 -9.37 24.79
CA ASP A 60 -14.83 -9.39 25.36
C ASP A 60 -13.94 -10.37 24.55
N PRO A 61 -12.62 -10.48 24.81
CA PRO A 61 -11.74 -11.38 24.05
C PRO A 61 -12.07 -12.88 24.13
N ARG A 62 -13.13 -13.29 24.85
CA ARG A 62 -13.55 -14.68 25.00
C ARG A 62 -14.69 -15.06 24.07
N TRP A 63 -15.36 -14.10 23.42
CA TRP A 63 -16.48 -14.39 22.52
C TRP A 63 -16.78 -13.21 21.57
N CYS A 64 -17.40 -13.51 20.43
CA CYS A 64 -17.94 -12.50 19.51
C CYS A 64 -19.40 -12.81 19.13
N TRP A 65 -20.08 -11.85 18.50
CA TRP A 65 -21.41 -12.09 17.92
C TRP A 65 -21.28 -12.73 16.54
N LYS A 66 -22.03 -13.78 16.28
CA LYS A 66 -22.31 -14.28 14.93
C LYS A 66 -23.60 -13.64 14.45
N ILE A 67 -23.53 -12.94 13.33
CA ILE A 67 -24.65 -12.27 12.67
C ILE A 67 -24.89 -13.00 11.35
N VAL A 68 -26.03 -13.66 11.22
CA VAL A 68 -26.44 -14.30 9.96
C VAL A 68 -27.46 -13.40 9.29
N GLU A 69 -27.12 -12.96 8.08
CA GLU A 69 -27.99 -12.17 7.22
C GLU A 69 -28.90 -13.12 6.43
N HIS A 70 -30.05 -13.46 6.99
CA HIS A 70 -31.05 -14.29 6.32
C HIS A 70 -31.83 -13.46 5.28
N THR A 71 -31.12 -13.01 4.26
CA THR A 71 -31.59 -12.18 3.14
C THR A 71 -31.04 -12.72 1.82
N PRO A 72 -31.61 -12.37 0.65
CA PRO A 72 -31.04 -12.76 -0.64
C PRO A 72 -29.62 -12.23 -0.82
N GLY A 73 -28.64 -13.14 -0.92
CA GLY A 73 -27.21 -12.79 -1.03
C GLY A 73 -26.53 -12.47 0.30
N GLY A 74 -27.25 -12.59 1.42
CA GLY A 74 -26.72 -12.36 2.76
C GLY A 74 -25.70 -13.41 3.19
N GLY A 75 -24.75 -12.98 4.02
CA GLY A 75 -23.67 -13.80 4.53
C GLY A 75 -23.77 -14.09 6.03
N THR A 76 -22.63 -14.47 6.60
CA THR A 76 -22.44 -14.54 8.04
C THR A 76 -21.22 -13.73 8.41
N ARG A 77 -21.40 -12.72 9.26
CA ARG A 77 -20.30 -12.01 9.90
C ARG A 77 -20.12 -12.48 11.33
N HIS A 78 -18.89 -12.43 11.81
CA HIS A 78 -18.58 -12.59 13.22
C HIS A 78 -17.99 -11.27 13.65
N VAL A 79 -18.56 -10.58 14.64
CA VAL A 79 -18.24 -9.19 14.92
C VAL A 79 -18.00 -8.94 16.40
N SER A 80 -17.15 -7.96 16.71
CA SER A 80 -17.07 -7.38 18.04
C SER A 80 -18.22 -6.38 18.21
N VAL A 81 -18.70 -6.23 19.44
CA VAL A 81 -19.62 -5.15 19.81
C VAL A 81 -18.95 -4.41 20.97
N PRO A 82 -18.54 -3.15 20.79
CA PRO A 82 -17.90 -2.39 21.86
C PRO A 82 -18.92 -1.99 22.92
N ASP A 83 -18.48 -1.73 24.15
CA ASP A 83 -19.34 -1.16 25.20
C ASP A 83 -19.49 0.35 24.95
N SER A 84 -20.69 0.77 24.54
CA SER A 84 -20.97 2.15 24.14
C SER A 84 -22.41 2.52 24.48
N ASP A 85 -22.62 3.78 24.86
CA ASP A 85 -23.92 4.41 25.02
C ASP A 85 -24.43 5.06 23.72
N GLN A 86 -23.59 5.15 22.70
CA GLN A 86 -23.94 5.64 21.38
C GLN A 86 -24.55 4.54 20.50
N LEU A 87 -25.33 4.95 19.51
CA LEU A 87 -25.76 4.09 18.42
C LEU A 87 -24.56 3.77 17.53
N ILE A 88 -24.37 2.49 17.20
CA ILE A 88 -23.31 2.02 16.32
C ILE A 88 -23.93 1.36 15.10
N GLU A 89 -23.43 1.70 13.91
CA GLU A 89 -23.83 1.06 12.67
C GLU A 89 -23.21 -0.34 12.55
N TYR A 90 -24.01 -1.31 12.08
CA TYR A 90 -23.56 -2.68 11.85
C TYR A 90 -22.36 -2.75 10.88
N ALA A 91 -22.31 -1.83 9.91
CA ALA A 91 -21.23 -1.73 8.95
C ALA A 91 -19.89 -1.34 9.60
N ASP A 92 -19.92 -0.67 10.75
CA ASP A 92 -18.74 -0.16 11.46
C ASP A 92 -18.19 -1.14 12.51
N LEU A 93 -18.86 -2.28 12.74
CA LEU A 93 -18.36 -3.29 13.67
C LEU A 93 -17.19 -4.07 13.05
N ASP A 94 -16.15 -4.28 13.85
CA ASP A 94 -14.98 -5.06 13.44
C ASP A 94 -15.35 -6.53 13.23
N ASP A 95 -14.93 -7.11 12.11
CA ASP A 95 -14.98 -8.55 11.92
C ASP A 95 -13.97 -9.25 12.83
N ILE A 96 -14.38 -10.36 13.45
CA ILE A 96 -13.59 -11.20 14.33
C ILE A 96 -13.43 -12.58 13.68
N ASP A 97 -12.24 -13.16 13.72
CA ASP A 97 -12.08 -14.58 13.39
C ASP A 97 -12.65 -15.40 14.56
N PRO A 98 -13.73 -16.17 14.36
CA PRO A 98 -14.36 -16.92 15.45
C PRO A 98 -13.47 -18.03 16.03
N ARG A 99 -12.39 -18.43 15.33
CA ARG A 99 -11.44 -19.44 15.81
C ARG A 99 -10.41 -18.81 16.75
N THR A 100 -9.92 -17.62 16.43
CA THR A 100 -8.83 -16.95 17.18
C THR A 100 -9.33 -15.87 18.12
N LEU A 101 -10.56 -15.39 17.94
CA LEU A 101 -11.19 -14.28 18.66
C LEU A 101 -10.40 -12.96 18.59
N LYS A 102 -9.66 -12.79 17.51
CA LYS A 102 -8.98 -11.55 17.17
C LYS A 102 -9.69 -10.89 16.00
N THR A 103 -9.55 -9.57 15.90
CA THR A 103 -10.00 -8.82 14.73
C THR A 103 -9.42 -9.45 13.47
N LYS A 104 -10.27 -9.69 12.47
CA LYS A 104 -9.84 -10.06 11.13
C LYS A 104 -9.16 -8.85 10.56
N ASP A 105 -7.84 -8.86 10.60
CA ASP A 105 -7.06 -7.87 9.92
C ASP A 105 -7.07 -8.19 8.43
N TYR A 106 -7.96 -7.56 7.68
CA TYR A 106 -7.90 -7.59 6.22
C TYR A 106 -6.64 -6.83 5.69
N GLY A 107 -5.86 -6.20 6.59
CA GLY A 107 -4.66 -5.40 6.35
C GLY A 107 -3.31 -6.07 6.68
N GLU A 108 -3.25 -7.17 7.43
CA GLU A 108 -2.01 -7.96 7.57
C GLU A 108 -1.83 -8.95 6.40
N ASP A 109 -2.93 -9.44 5.81
CA ASP A 109 -2.96 -10.34 4.63
C ASP A 109 -3.29 -9.61 3.31
N SER A 110 -3.23 -8.28 3.29
CA SER A 110 -3.48 -7.51 2.07
C SER A 110 -2.37 -7.75 1.03
N TRP A 111 -2.73 -7.74 -0.26
CA TRP A 111 -1.75 -7.78 -1.36
C TRP A 111 -0.63 -6.76 -1.18
N GLN A 112 -0.90 -5.63 -0.53
CA GLN A 112 0.08 -4.59 -0.22
C GLN A 112 1.11 -5.07 0.82
N SER A 113 0.69 -5.71 1.91
CA SER A 113 1.60 -6.27 2.92
C SER A 113 2.44 -7.43 2.36
N TRP A 114 1.85 -8.28 1.52
CA TRP A 114 2.60 -9.27 0.74
C TRP A 114 3.63 -8.58 -0.17
N PHE A 115 3.22 -7.53 -0.89
CA PHE A 115 4.09 -6.80 -1.79
C PHE A 115 5.25 -6.14 -1.04
N ASP A 116 4.98 -5.47 0.08
CA ASP A 116 6.00 -4.79 0.87
C ASP A 116 7.03 -5.77 1.46
N GLN A 117 6.60 -6.98 1.86
CA GLN A 117 7.52 -8.05 2.29
C GLN A 117 8.37 -8.61 1.14
N HIS A 118 7.80 -8.75 -0.05
CA HIS A 118 8.43 -9.48 -1.17
C HIS A 118 9.03 -8.55 -2.25
N ALA A 119 8.80 -7.24 -2.18
CA ALA A 119 9.25 -6.26 -3.17
C ALA A 119 10.76 -6.27 -3.37
N SER A 120 11.51 -6.53 -2.28
CA SER A 120 12.97 -6.65 -2.34
C SER A 120 13.45 -7.86 -3.15
N GLN A 121 12.65 -8.94 -3.20
CA GLN A 121 12.96 -10.18 -3.92
C GLN A 121 12.61 -10.09 -5.41
N LEU A 122 11.74 -9.15 -5.79
CA LEU A 122 11.35 -8.90 -7.18
C LEU A 122 12.33 -7.98 -7.92
N LYS A 123 13.19 -7.26 -7.18
CA LYS A 123 14.20 -6.38 -7.77
C LYS A 123 15.39 -7.24 -8.23
N GLY A 124 15.54 -7.36 -9.55
CA GLY A 124 16.73 -8.00 -10.14
C GLY A 124 18.03 -7.32 -9.69
N PRO A 125 19.17 -8.03 -9.75
CA PRO A 125 20.46 -7.44 -9.43
C PRO A 125 20.72 -6.20 -10.30
N ALA A 126 21.43 -5.22 -9.75
CA ALA A 126 21.90 -4.09 -10.53
C ALA A 126 22.68 -4.60 -11.75
N GLY A 127 22.42 -4.03 -12.93
CA GLY A 127 23.19 -4.35 -14.12
C GLY A 127 24.68 -4.09 -13.92
N PRO A 128 25.55 -4.74 -14.71
CA PRO A 128 26.98 -4.47 -14.63
C PRO A 128 27.25 -2.99 -14.85
N LYS A 129 28.23 -2.45 -14.10
CA LYS A 129 28.70 -1.09 -14.31
C LYS A 129 29.21 -0.97 -15.75
N GLY A 130 28.80 0.09 -16.45
CA GLY A 130 29.32 0.38 -17.79
C GLY A 130 30.83 0.59 -17.77
N ASP A 131 31.48 0.29 -18.90
CA ASP A 131 32.91 0.51 -19.07
C ASP A 131 33.27 2.00 -18.91
N ARG A 132 34.49 2.26 -18.44
CA ARG A 132 35.01 3.62 -18.37
C ARG A 132 35.17 4.15 -19.80
N GLY A 133 34.67 5.36 -20.07
CA GLY A 133 34.93 6.04 -21.33
C GLY A 133 36.42 6.21 -21.60
N GLU A 134 36.80 6.25 -22.88
CA GLU A 134 38.17 6.50 -23.30
C GLU A 134 38.65 7.86 -22.76
N LYS A 135 39.95 7.95 -22.45
CA LYS A 135 40.56 9.22 -22.05
C LYS A 135 40.50 10.16 -23.26
N GLY A 136 39.96 11.36 -23.07
CA GLY A 136 40.01 12.40 -24.10
C GLY A 136 41.44 12.79 -24.48
N GLU A 137 41.60 13.38 -25.65
CA GLU A 137 42.86 13.98 -26.09
C GLU A 137 43.30 15.10 -25.14
N HIS A 138 44.58 15.46 -25.20
CA HIS A 138 45.10 16.61 -24.44
C HIS A 138 44.55 17.92 -25.02
N GLY A 139 44.55 18.99 -24.22
CA GLY A 139 44.24 20.34 -24.73
C GLY A 139 45.46 20.99 -25.38
N ASN A 140 45.23 22.13 -26.03
CA ASN A 140 46.26 22.84 -26.79
C ASN A 140 47.51 23.14 -25.93
N ARG A 141 48.68 22.97 -26.54
CA ARG A 141 50.00 23.18 -25.96
C ARG A 141 50.65 24.43 -26.54
N ILE A 142 51.43 25.14 -25.72
CA ILE A 142 52.35 26.19 -26.17
C ILE A 142 53.77 25.67 -26.03
N THR A 143 54.53 25.72 -27.11
CA THR A 143 55.95 25.32 -27.14
C THR A 143 56.80 26.53 -27.53
N ILE A 144 58.02 26.61 -26.98
CA ILE A 144 58.95 27.72 -27.26
C ILE A 144 60.27 27.13 -27.75
N GLY A 145 60.79 27.67 -28.84
CA GLY A 145 62.09 27.28 -29.39
C GLY A 145 62.81 28.48 -30.01
N THR A 146 63.90 28.23 -30.71
CA THR A 146 64.72 29.28 -31.36
C THR A 146 64.79 29.00 -32.85
N GLY A 147 64.28 29.93 -33.67
CA GLY A 147 64.07 29.73 -35.10
C GLY A 147 62.64 29.26 -35.43
N ALA A 148 62.29 29.37 -36.72
CA ALA A 148 60.99 28.93 -37.24
C ALA A 148 60.72 27.45 -36.94
N PRO A 149 59.46 27.07 -36.66
CA PRO A 149 59.12 25.69 -36.33
C PRO A 149 59.37 24.74 -37.51
N GLY A 150 59.80 23.52 -37.21
CA GLY A 150 59.81 22.41 -38.16
C GLY A 150 58.42 21.76 -38.32
N GLU A 151 58.39 20.58 -38.94
CA GLU A 151 57.15 19.78 -39.03
C GLU A 151 56.55 19.52 -37.63
N PRO A 152 55.21 19.58 -37.48
CA PRO A 152 54.54 19.23 -36.23
C PRO A 152 54.93 17.85 -35.70
N SER A 153 54.93 17.71 -34.38
CA SER A 153 55.07 16.39 -33.76
C SER A 153 53.85 15.52 -34.08
N ALA A 154 54.03 14.19 -34.05
CA ALA A 154 52.95 13.24 -34.36
C ALA A 154 51.76 13.30 -33.38
N ASP A 155 51.95 13.92 -32.21
CA ASP A 155 50.90 14.20 -31.22
C ASP A 155 50.37 15.65 -31.30
N GLY A 156 50.83 16.47 -32.25
CA GLY A 156 50.38 17.86 -32.39
C GLY A 156 48.92 17.94 -32.84
N ILE A 157 48.12 18.73 -32.14
CA ILE A 157 46.70 18.93 -32.46
C ILE A 157 46.42 20.33 -33.04
N ASP A 158 45.28 20.48 -33.70
CA ASP A 158 44.80 21.77 -34.18
C ASP A 158 44.73 22.78 -33.04
N GLY A 159 45.38 23.92 -33.25
CA GLY A 159 45.43 24.99 -32.26
C GLY A 159 46.58 24.95 -31.28
N ASP A 160 47.47 23.95 -31.33
CA ASP A 160 48.78 24.00 -30.68
C ASP A 160 49.59 25.20 -31.20
N VAL A 161 50.35 25.84 -30.32
CA VAL A 161 51.09 27.07 -30.61
C VAL A 161 52.58 26.86 -30.42
N TYR A 162 53.38 27.37 -31.36
CA TYR A 162 54.82 27.50 -31.23
C TYR A 162 55.23 28.97 -31.24
N ILE A 163 56.15 29.34 -30.37
CA ILE A 163 56.74 30.68 -30.28
C ILE A 163 58.23 30.59 -30.61
N ASP A 164 58.67 31.37 -31.61
CA ASP A 164 60.08 31.58 -31.87
C ASP A 164 60.62 32.64 -30.90
N ALA A 165 61.47 32.24 -29.96
CA ALA A 165 62.06 33.12 -28.97
C ALA A 165 63.13 34.08 -29.55
N ALA A 166 63.64 33.83 -30.77
CA ALA A 166 64.60 34.71 -31.43
C ALA A 166 63.93 35.96 -32.04
N THR A 167 62.72 35.78 -32.59
CA THR A 167 62.00 36.83 -33.32
C THR A 167 60.74 37.31 -32.62
N GLY A 168 60.15 36.47 -31.77
CA GLY A 168 58.85 36.68 -31.14
C GLY A 168 57.67 36.21 -31.98
N ASP A 169 57.90 35.56 -33.12
CA ASP A 169 56.84 35.11 -34.01
C ASP A 169 56.04 33.94 -33.43
N LEU A 170 54.73 33.92 -33.72
CA LEU A 170 53.80 32.91 -33.24
C LEU A 170 53.23 32.10 -34.41
N TYR A 171 53.28 30.78 -34.26
CA TYR A 171 52.82 29.80 -35.24
C TYR A 171 51.77 28.92 -34.59
N GLN A 172 50.73 28.57 -35.34
CA GLN A 172 49.66 27.71 -34.85
C GLN A 172 49.53 26.51 -35.78
N ILE A 173 49.47 25.30 -35.22
CA ILE A 173 49.15 24.10 -35.98
C ILE A 173 47.71 24.24 -36.47
N LYS A 174 47.52 24.10 -37.78
CA LYS A 174 46.21 24.04 -38.41
C LYS A 174 46.07 22.79 -39.24
N ASN A 175 45.17 21.91 -38.84
CA ASN A 175 44.81 20.76 -39.67
C ASN A 175 43.78 21.25 -40.71
N GLN A 176 44.01 20.98 -41.99
CA GLN A 176 43.04 21.26 -43.06
C GLN A 176 41.94 20.20 -43.10
#